data_AF-A0A3R9FQF6-F1
#
_entry.id   AF-A0A3R9FQF6-F1
#
_cell.length_a   1.000
_cell.length_b   1.000
_cell.length_c   1.000
_cell.angle_alpha   90.00
_cell.angle_beta   90.00
_cell.angle_gamma   90.00
#
_symmetry.space_group_name_H-M   'P 1'
#
loop_
_entity.id
_entity.type
_entity.pdbx_description
1 polymer ?
#
loop_
_entity_poly.entity_id
_entity_poly.type
_entity_poly.pdbx_seq_one_letter_code
_entity_poly.pdbx_strand_id
1 'polypeptide(L)'
;MPSKGSERHTFSFDGGDKLTTIGATFFVSYLYYLNVDTSHRNWASIKTRRSRISTINNSENYYRAWLSHIQNMSDANLNRNSLGLEGQTIKKMAFVVQEKL
;
A
#
# COMPACT_ATOMS: atom_id res chain seq x y z
N MET A 1 -10.04 -0.62 34.82
CA MET A 1 -9.05 -0.29 33.78
C MET A 1 -9.57 -0.84 32.46
N PRO A 2 -10.10 -0.04 31.52
CA PRO A 2 -10.46 -0.60 30.22
C PRO A 2 -9.17 -0.87 29.42
N SER A 3 -9.15 -2.01 28.73
CA SER A 3 -8.06 -2.48 27.87
C SER A 3 -7.70 -1.42 26.82
N LYS A 4 -6.40 -1.14 26.64
CA LYS A 4 -5.86 -0.39 25.51
C LYS A 4 -6.24 -1.10 24.21
N GLY A 5 -7.37 -0.72 23.62
CA GLY A 5 -7.72 -1.10 22.26
C GLY A 5 -6.61 -0.63 21.34
N SER A 6 -6.16 -1.48 20.42
CA SER A 6 -5.16 -1.15 19.42
C SER A 6 -5.67 0.02 18.58
N GLU A 7 -5.27 1.24 18.91
CA GLU A 7 -5.50 2.40 18.05
C GLU A 7 -4.94 2.06 16.68
N ARG A 8 -5.81 2.08 15.66
CA ARG A 8 -5.40 1.86 14.28
C ARG A 8 -4.44 3.00 13.93
N HIS A 9 -3.15 2.67 13.84
CA HIS A 9 -2.12 3.62 13.46
C HIS A 9 -2.48 4.19 12.08
N THR A 10 -2.92 5.44 12.06
CA THR A 10 -3.33 6.13 10.85
C THR A 10 -2.20 7.04 10.42
N PHE A 11 -1.88 7.03 9.13
CA PHE A 11 -0.88 7.95 8.59
C PHE A 11 -1.34 9.41 8.75
N SER A 12 -0.46 10.27 9.28
CA SER A 12 -0.76 11.67 9.60
C SER A 12 -0.50 12.62 8.42
N PHE A 13 -0.95 12.27 7.23
CA PHE A 13 -0.86 13.09 6.02
C PHE A 13 -2.15 12.95 5.19
N ASP A 14 -2.30 13.78 4.16
CA ASP A 14 -3.51 13.82 3.34
C ASP A 14 -3.78 12.49 2.61
N GLY A 15 -5.01 11.99 2.72
CA GLY A 15 -5.38 10.63 2.30
C GLY A 15 -4.75 9.49 3.12
N GLY A 16 -4.05 9.78 4.21
CA GLY A 16 -3.37 8.78 5.05
C GLY A 16 -4.31 7.77 5.72
N ASP A 17 -5.53 8.19 6.04
CA ASP A 17 -6.63 7.33 6.51
C ASP A 17 -7.04 6.28 5.47
N LYS A 18 -7.11 6.69 4.20
CA LYS A 18 -7.40 5.80 3.07
C LYS A 18 -6.25 4.84 2.85
N LEU A 19 -4.99 5.32 2.84
CA LEU A 19 -3.83 4.44 2.68
C LEU A 19 -3.72 3.42 3.82
N THR A 20 -4.09 3.81 5.04
CA THR A 20 -4.16 2.89 6.20
C THR A 20 -5.19 1.79 5.97
N THR A 21 -6.37 2.15 5.43
CA THR A 21 -7.45 1.21 5.09
C THR A 21 -7.05 0.26 3.95
N ILE A 22 -6.39 0.79 2.93
CA ILE A 22 -5.91 0.04 1.77
C ILE A 22 -4.74 -0.87 2.14
N GLY A 23 -3.84 -0.40 3.01
CA GLY A 23 -2.55 -1.01 3.31
C GLY A 23 -1.50 -0.69 2.24
N ALA A 24 -0.38 -0.08 2.65
CA ALA A 24 0.72 0.34 1.79
C ALA A 24 1.21 -0.75 0.82
N THR A 25 1.45 -1.96 1.31
CA THR A 25 1.94 -3.07 0.47
C THR A 25 0.91 -3.53 -0.55
N PHE A 26 -0.38 -3.56 -0.18
CA PHE A 26 -1.44 -3.91 -1.12
C PHE A 26 -1.56 -2.86 -2.23
N PHE A 27 -1.51 -1.58 -1.85
CA PHE A 27 -1.54 -0.46 -2.78
C PHE A 27 -0.43 -0.59 -3.84
N VAL A 28 0.83 -0.73 -3.40
CA VAL A 28 1.97 -0.88 -4.32
C VAL A 28 1.84 -2.14 -5.16
N SER A 29 1.50 -3.27 -4.54
CA SER A 29 1.34 -4.54 -5.25
C SER A 29 0.26 -4.48 -6.32
N TYR A 30 -0.84 -3.75 -6.10
CA TYR A 30 -1.90 -3.65 -7.07
C TYR A 30 -1.55 -2.67 -8.21
N LEU A 31 -0.95 -1.51 -7.90
CA LEU A 31 -0.52 -0.58 -8.94
C LEU A 31 0.61 -1.15 -9.81
N TYR A 32 1.53 -1.92 -9.22
CA TYR A 32 2.59 -2.60 -9.98
C TYR A 32 2.00 -3.59 -10.99
N TYR A 33 0.97 -4.33 -10.59
CA TYR A 33 0.22 -5.19 -11.50
C TYR A 33 -0.40 -4.42 -12.68
N LEU A 34 -1.02 -3.27 -12.40
CA LEU A 34 -1.70 -2.48 -13.41
C LEU A 34 -0.75 -1.82 -14.42
N ASN A 35 0.41 -1.35 -13.95
CA ASN A 35 1.26 -0.42 -14.74
C ASN A 35 2.61 -1.01 -15.17
N VAL A 36 3.04 -2.12 -14.58
CA VAL A 36 4.42 -2.62 -14.77
C VAL A 36 4.43 -4.08 -15.20
N ASP A 37 3.83 -4.97 -14.41
CA ASP A 37 3.89 -6.41 -14.63
C ASP A 37 2.54 -7.06 -14.38
N THR A 38 1.85 -7.39 -15.47
CA THR A 38 0.55 -8.04 -15.41
C THR A 38 0.62 -9.49 -14.95
N SER A 39 1.79 -10.09 -14.70
CA SER A 39 1.94 -11.40 -14.06
C SER A 39 2.00 -11.31 -12.52
N HIS A 40 2.28 -10.13 -11.97
CA HIS A 40 2.31 -9.89 -10.53
C HIS A 40 0.92 -10.05 -9.90
N ARG A 41 0.73 -11.10 -9.08
CA ARG A 41 -0.58 -11.50 -8.53
C ARG A 41 -0.67 -11.54 -7.01
N ASN A 42 0.38 -11.14 -6.28
CA ASN A 42 0.40 -11.23 -4.81
C ASN A 42 -0.85 -10.57 -4.17
N TRP A 43 -1.24 -9.38 -4.66
CA TRP A 43 -2.43 -8.64 -4.21
C TRP A 43 -3.74 -9.46 -4.27
N ALA A 44 -3.86 -10.42 -5.19
CA ALA A 44 -5.10 -11.15 -5.43
C ALA A 44 -5.49 -12.10 -4.28
N SER A 45 -4.51 -12.52 -3.47
CA SER A 45 -4.71 -13.41 -2.31
C SER A 45 -5.52 -12.77 -1.16
N ILE A 46 -5.60 -11.44 -1.12
CA ILE A 46 -6.27 -10.71 -0.04
C ILE A 46 -7.79 -10.79 -0.18
N LYS A 47 -8.45 -11.27 0.89
CA LYS A 47 -9.92 -11.41 0.94
C LYS A 47 -10.66 -10.08 0.72
N THR A 48 -10.15 -8.99 1.31
CA THR A 48 -10.73 -7.65 1.20
C THR A 48 -10.30 -6.88 -0.05
N ARG A 49 -9.77 -7.55 -1.08
CA ARG A 49 -9.23 -6.88 -2.28
C ARG A 49 -10.24 -5.95 -2.97
N ARG A 50 -11.52 -6.34 -3.04
CA ARG A 50 -12.57 -5.55 -3.74
C ARG A 50 -12.77 -4.17 -3.12
N SER A 51 -12.90 -4.09 -1.80
CA SER A 51 -13.08 -2.80 -1.12
C SER A 51 -11.82 -1.94 -1.22
N ARG A 52 -10.63 -2.54 -1.07
CA ARG A 52 -9.35 -1.84 -1.22
C ARG A 52 -9.18 -1.25 -2.62
N ILE A 53 -9.48 -2.02 -3.67
CA ILE A 53 -9.43 -1.55 -5.07
C ILE A 53 -10.43 -0.41 -5.30
N SER A 54 -11.65 -0.52 -4.76
CA SER A 54 -12.62 0.57 -4.85
C SER A 54 -12.11 1.86 -4.18
N THR A 55 -11.48 1.75 -3.00
CA THR A 55 -10.86 2.92 -2.35
C THR A 55 -9.71 3.48 -3.18
N ILE A 56 -8.84 2.62 -3.74
CA ILE A 56 -7.73 3.02 -4.62
C ILE A 56 -8.26 3.84 -5.81
N ASN A 57 -9.22 3.30 -6.56
CA ASN A 57 -9.77 3.95 -7.75
C ASN A 57 -10.41 5.32 -7.46
N ASN A 58 -10.88 5.56 -6.24
CA ASN A 58 -11.46 6.84 -5.81
C ASN A 58 -10.44 7.78 -5.13
N SER A 59 -9.14 7.46 -5.20
CA SER A 59 -8.06 8.14 -4.45
C SER A 59 -6.86 8.45 -5.33
N GLU A 60 -7.04 8.54 -6.65
CA GLU A 60 -5.96 8.71 -7.64
C GLU A 60 -5.11 9.96 -7.39
N ASN A 61 -5.75 11.04 -6.93
CA ASN A 61 -5.09 12.30 -6.57
C ASN A 61 -4.01 12.14 -5.49
N TYR A 62 -4.02 11.06 -4.70
CA TYR A 62 -3.04 10.81 -3.65
C TYR A 62 -1.89 9.88 -4.05
N TYR A 63 -1.93 9.24 -5.23
CA TYR A 63 -1.02 8.15 -5.56
C TYR A 63 0.46 8.54 -5.46
N ARG A 64 0.85 9.67 -6.05
CA ARG A 64 2.26 10.12 -6.03
C ARG A 64 2.74 10.38 -4.61
N ALA A 65 1.92 11.02 -3.78
CA ALA A 65 2.24 11.29 -2.39
C ALA A 65 2.41 9.98 -1.59
N TRP A 66 1.51 9.02 -1.80
CA TRP A 66 1.60 7.71 -1.14
C TRP A 66 2.81 6.90 -1.60
N LEU A 67 3.12 6.87 -2.89
CA LEU A 67 4.30 6.16 -3.42
C LEU A 67 5.60 6.74 -2.86
N SER A 68 5.70 8.08 -2.82
CA SER A 68 6.85 8.77 -2.20
C SER A 68 6.96 8.44 -0.71
N HIS A 69 5.85 8.48 0.03
CA HIS A 69 5.86 8.10 1.45
C HIS A 69 6.33 6.66 1.66
N ILE A 70 5.83 5.71 0.88
CA ILE A 70 6.14 4.28 1.02
C ILE A 70 7.62 4.00 0.73
N GLN A 71 8.23 4.70 -0.23
CA GLN A 71 9.67 4.60 -0.49
C GLN A 71 10.51 4.99 0.73
N ASN A 72 10.03 5.92 1.54
CA ASN A 72 10.70 6.42 2.74
C ASN A 72 10.34 5.66 4.03
N MET A 73 9.42 4.69 3.99
CA MET A 73 9.08 3.87 5.17
C MET A 73 10.22 2.93 5.57
N SER A 74 10.28 2.48 6.82
CA SER A 74 11.24 1.45 7.22
C SER A 74 10.87 0.08 6.64
N ASP A 75 11.87 -0.74 6.32
CA ASP A 75 11.64 -2.11 5.83
C ASP A 75 10.89 -2.94 6.86
N ALA A 76 11.20 -2.76 8.15
CA ALA A 76 10.52 -3.42 9.26
C ALA A 76 9.02 -3.13 9.29
N ASN A 77 8.58 -1.91 8.93
CA ASN A 77 7.16 -1.58 8.84
C ASN A 77 6.51 -2.25 7.62
N LEU A 78 7.20 -2.24 6.47
CA LEU A 78 6.70 -2.84 5.24
C LEU A 78 6.63 -4.37 5.33
N ASN A 79 7.55 -5.01 6.04
CA ASN A 79 7.63 -6.48 6.21
C ASN A 79 6.47 -7.07 7.02
N ARG A 80 5.66 -6.25 7.71
CA ARG A 80 4.48 -6.71 8.48
C ARG A 80 3.27 -7.07 7.60
N ASN A 81 3.46 -7.17 6.28
CA ASN A 81 2.39 -7.42 5.34
C ASN A 81 2.07 -8.92 5.22
N SER A 82 0.81 -9.23 4.89
CA SER A 82 0.35 -10.59 4.65
C SER A 82 0.57 -11.07 3.21
N LEU A 83 1.30 -10.31 2.39
CA LEU A 83 1.58 -10.62 0.98
C LEU A 83 2.94 -11.32 0.79
N GLY A 84 3.72 -11.47 1.86
CA GLY A 84 5.05 -12.08 1.83
C GLY A 84 6.09 -11.27 1.04
N LEU A 85 5.82 -10.00 0.76
CA LEU A 85 6.74 -9.14 0.03
C LEU A 85 7.72 -8.46 0.99
N GLU A 86 9.00 -8.41 0.62
CA GLU A 86 10.02 -7.71 1.40
C GLU A 86 9.96 -6.19 1.19
N GLY A 87 10.31 -5.44 2.22
CA GLY A 87 10.27 -3.97 2.25
C GLY A 87 11.08 -3.34 1.12
N GLN A 88 12.29 -3.85 0.86
CA GLN A 88 13.11 -3.37 -0.24
C GLN A 88 12.46 -3.60 -1.61
N THR A 89 11.85 -4.78 -1.80
CA THR A 89 11.09 -5.10 -3.02
C THR A 89 9.90 -4.16 -3.19
N ILE A 90 9.17 -3.89 -2.10
CA ILE A 90 8.02 -2.97 -2.11
C ILE A 90 8.47 -1.55 -2.48
N LYS A 91 9.58 -1.06 -1.92
CA LYS A 91 10.12 0.27 -2.26
C LYS A 91 10.54 0.37 -3.72
N LYS A 92 11.23 -0.66 -4.24
CA LYS A 92 11.60 -0.73 -5.67
C LYS A 92 10.37 -0.72 -6.56
N MET A 93 9.35 -1.52 -6.23
CA MET A 93 8.07 -1.52 -6.96
C MET A 93 7.40 -0.15 -6.91
N ALA A 94 7.37 0.50 -5.75
CA ALA A 94 6.77 1.83 -5.59
C ALA A 94 7.48 2.87 -6.46
N PHE A 95 8.81 2.85 -6.49
CA PHE A 95 9.61 3.71 -7.37
C PHE A 95 9.27 3.46 -8.85
N VAL A 96 9.29 2.20 -9.31
CA VAL A 96 8.99 1.87 -10.71
C VAL A 96 7.56 2.27 -11.10
N VAL A 97 6.59 2.08 -10.21
CA VAL A 97 5.20 2.55 -10.44
C VAL A 97 5.16 4.07 -10.56
N GLN A 98 5.86 4.78 -9.69
CA GLN A 98 5.86 6.25 -9.69
C GLN A 98 6.40 6.83 -11.00
N GLU A 99 7.38 6.18 -11.63
CA GLU A 99 7.92 6.55 -12.94
C GLU A 99 6.97 6.26 -14.12
N LYS A 100 5.90 5.47 -13.89
CA LYS A 100 4.89 5.13 -14.92
C LYS A 100 3.60 5.93 -14.81
N LEU A 101 3.34 6.53 -13.65
CA LEU A 101 2.23 7.47 -13.44
C LEU A 101 2.62 8.85 -13.95
#